data_AF-A0A1E4CX14-F1
#
_entry.id   AF-A0A1E4CX14-F1
#
_cell.length_a   1.000
_cell.length_b   1.000
_cell.length_c   1.000
_cell.angle_alpha   90.00
_cell.angle_beta   90.00
_cell.angle_gamma   90.00
#
_symmetry.space_group_name_H-M   'P 1'
#
loop_
_entity.id
_entity.type
_entity.pdbx_description
1 polymer ?
#
loop_
_entity_poly.entity_id
_entity_poly.type
_entity_poly.pdbx_seq_one_letter_code
_entity_poly.pdbx_strand_id
1 'polypeptide(L)' 'MSFLDAFAAFILLVLVLTAIAVFVLMGMAPGYIAKRRNHPWPQAVEVAGWALLIFGFVLWPLALVWAFVDVPRKGAQQ' A
#
# COMPACT_ATOMS: atom_id res chain seq x y z
N MET A 1 22.88 -31.81 0.19
CA MET A 1 22.76 -30.35 0.03
C MET A 1 24.04 -29.75 0.57
N SER A 2 24.75 -28.98 -0.27
CA SER A 2 25.96 -28.25 0.15
C SER A 2 25.60 -27.16 1.17
N PHE A 3 26.57 -26.72 1.98
CA PHE A 3 26.42 -25.53 2.84
C PHE A 3 25.97 -24.31 2.03
N LEU A 4 26.51 -24.15 0.82
CA LEU A 4 26.14 -23.06 -0.09
C LEU A 4 24.67 -23.15 -0.53
N ASP A 5 24.14 -24.36 -0.72
CA ASP A 5 22.73 -24.55 -1.09
C ASP A 5 21.81 -24.14 0.06
N ALA A 6 22.14 -24.54 1.29
CA ALA A 6 21.39 -24.16 2.49
C ALA A 6 21.43 -22.65 2.74
N PHE A 7 22.60 -22.04 2.56
CA PHE A 7 22.77 -20.59 2.70
C PHE A 7 22.01 -19.80 1.62
N ALA A 8 22.10 -20.24 0.36
CA ALA A 8 21.34 -19.64 -0.73
C ALA A 8 19.83 -19.75 -0.51
N ALA A 9 19.34 -20.89 -0.03
CA ALA A 9 17.93 -21.08 0.30
C ALA A 9 17.46 -20.13 1.42
N PHE A 10 18.29 -19.92 2.44
CA PHE A 10 18.01 -18.96 3.50
C PHE A 10 17.90 -17.52 2.97
N ILE A 11 18.84 -17.08 2.14
CA ILE A 11 18.79 -15.75 1.50
C ILE A 11 17.52 -15.62 0.66
N LEU A 12 17.21 -16.64 -0.15
CA LEU A 12 16.03 -16.62 -1.01
C LEU A 12 14.74 -16.53 -0.19
N LEU A 13 14.66 -17.24 0.93
CA LEU A 13 13.54 -17.13 1.87
C LEU A 13 13.39 -15.68 2.39
N VAL A 14 14.49 -15.08 2.87
CA VAL A 14 14.47 -13.69 3.37
C VAL A 14 14.08 -12.71 2.28
N LEU A 15 14.56 -12.91 1.05
CA LEU A 15 14.22 -12.08 -0.10
C LEU A 15 12.73 -12.13 -0.41
N VAL A 16 12.13 -13.33 -0.43
CA VAL A 16 10.69 -13.52 -0.65
C VAL A 16 9.87 -12.86 0.46
N LEU A 17 10.25 -13.05 1.72
CA LEU A 17 9.58 -12.41 2.85
C LEU A 17 9.65 -10.88 2.76
N THR A 18 10.82 -10.34 2.39
CA THR A 18 11.01 -8.90 2.23
C THR A 18 10.17 -8.35 1.08
N ALA A 19 10.11 -9.05 -0.06
CA ALA A 19 9.29 -8.66 -1.20
C ALA A 19 7.80 -8.62 -0.83
N ILE A 20 7.30 -9.63 -0.11
CA ILE A 20 5.91 -9.66 0.38
C ILE A 20 5.66 -8.48 1.34
N ALA A 21 6.57 -8.23 2.28
CA ALA A 21 6.44 -7.13 3.22
C ALA A 21 6.35 -5.77 2.51
N VAL A 22 7.23 -5.51 1.53
CA VAL A 22 7.18 -4.27 0.73
C VAL A 22 5.87 -4.15 -0.05
N PHE A 23 5.39 -5.25 -0.63
CA PHE A 23 4.13 -5.26 -1.38
C PHE A 23 2.93 -4.92 -0.49
N VAL A 24 2.85 -5.51 0.70
CA VAL A 24 1.78 -5.23 1.68
C VAL A 24 1.84 -3.77 2.15
N LEU A 25 3.04 -3.26 2.45
CA LEU A 25 3.23 -1.86 2.85
C LEU A 25 2.77 -0.89 1.74
N MET A 26 3.04 -1.23 0.48
CA MET A 26 2.58 -0.45 -0.66
C MET A 26 1.03 -0.46 -0.75
N GLY A 27 0.38 -1.60 -0.56
CA GLY A 27 -1.09 -1.67 -0.56
C GLY A 27 -1.74 -0.81 0.54
N MET A 28 -1.14 -0.80 1.73
CA MET A 28 -1.68 -0.07 2.89
C MET A 28 -1.37 1.43 2.90
N ALA A 29 -0.30 1.88 2.22
CA ALA A 29 0.18 3.26 2.32
C ALA A 29 -0.88 4.34 1.96
N PRO A 30 -1.69 4.21 0.88
CA PRO A 30 -2.70 5.22 0.53
C PRO A 30 -3.76 5.38 1.63
N GLY A 31 -4.26 4.26 2.16
CA GLY A 31 -5.23 4.26 3.26
C GLY A 31 -4.67 4.86 4.54
N TYR A 32 -3.43 4.53 4.88
CA TYR A 32 -2.74 5.09 6.05
C TYR A 32 -2.55 6.61 5.95
N ILE A 33 -2.14 7.11 4.77
CA ILE A 33 -1.98 8.54 4.51
C ILE A 33 -3.35 9.25 4.60
N ALA A 34 -4.40 8.66 4.02
CA ALA A 34 -5.75 9.21 4.08
C ALA A 34 -6.26 9.32 5.54
N LYS A 35 -6.01 8.30 6.37
CA LYS A 35 -6.34 8.34 7.81
C LYS A 35 -5.59 9.45 8.54
N ARG A 36 -4.27 9.55 8.31
CA ARG A 36 -3.41 10.61 8.90
C ARG A 36 -3.87 12.02 8.54
N ARG A 37 -4.41 12.20 7.33
CA ARG A 37 -4.85 13.52 6.82
C ARG A 37 -6.32 13.84 7.11
N ASN A 38 -7.05 13.01 7.86
CA ASN A 38 -8.49 13.18 8.09
C ASN A 38 -9.31 13.24 6.79
N HIS A 39 -8.94 12.44 5.78
CA HIS A 39 -9.71 12.29 4.55
C HIS A 39 -11.12 11.77 4.89
N PRO A 40 -12.20 12.22 4.22
CA PRO A 40 -13.57 11.83 4.55
C PRO A 40 -13.87 10.34 4.32
N TRP A 41 -13.13 9.69 3.40
CA TRP A 41 -13.34 8.29 3.01
C TRP A 41 -12.05 7.47 3.05
N PRO A 42 -11.41 7.31 4.22
CA PRO A 42 -10.09 6.70 4.31
C PRO A 42 -10.11 5.21 3.95
N GLN A 43 -11.21 4.51 4.23
CA GLN A 43 -11.40 3.10 3.86
C GLN A 43 -11.50 2.92 2.35
N ALA A 44 -12.14 3.85 1.64
CA ALA A 44 -12.25 3.78 0.19
C ALA A 44 -10.88 3.96 -0.48
N VAL A 45 -10.05 4.87 0.04
CA VAL A 45 -8.66 5.06 -0.41
C VAL A 45 -7.81 3.81 -0.14
N GLU A 46 -8.03 3.15 1.00
CA GLU A 46 -7.35 1.88 1.34
C GLU A 46 -7.69 0.77 0.33
N VAL A 47 -8.98 0.57 0.04
CA VAL A 47 -9.43 -0.41 -0.96
C VAL A 47 -8.92 -0.05 -2.36
N ALA A 48 -8.94 1.23 -2.74
CA ALA A 48 -8.40 1.70 -4.01
C ALA A 48 -6.88 1.45 -4.11
N GLY A 49 -6.14 1.61 -3.01
CA GLY A 49 -4.72 1.27 -2.92
C GLY A 49 -4.47 -0.20 -3.26
N TRP A 50 -5.18 -1.12 -2.62
CA TRP A 50 -5.06 -2.55 -2.91
C TRP A 50 -5.51 -2.93 -4.32
N ALA A 51 -6.63 -2.39 -4.78
CA ALA A 51 -7.17 -2.68 -6.10
C ALA A 51 -6.22 -2.20 -7.21
N LEU A 52 -5.74 -0.95 -7.12
CA LEU A 52 -4.83 -0.39 -8.12
C LEU A 52 -3.45 -1.02 -8.06
N LEU A 53 -2.99 -1.51 -6.90
CA LEU A 53 -1.73 -2.26 -6.80
C LEU A 53 -1.82 -3.63 -7.50
N ILE A 54 -2.90 -4.38 -7.25
CA ILE A 54 -3.06 -5.75 -7.76
C ILE A 54 -3.43 -5.77 -9.25
N PHE A 55 -4.40 -4.95 -9.65
CA PHE A 55 -4.93 -4.98 -11.02
C PHE A 55 -4.22 -4.02 -11.97
N GLY A 56 -3.63 -2.94 -11.43
CA GLY A 56 -3.14 -1.83 -12.23
C GLY A 56 -1.68 -1.50 -12.06
N PHE A 57 -0.98 -2.05 -11.05
CA PHE A 57 0.37 -1.74 -10.54
C PHE A 57 0.87 -0.31 -10.79
N VAL A 58 1.15 0.02 -12.06
CA VAL A 58 1.32 1.39 -12.60
C VAL A 58 0.26 2.39 -12.14
N LEU A 59 -1.00 1.97 -11.92
CA LEU A 59 -2.08 2.87 -11.49
C LEU A 59 -2.09 3.11 -9.97
N TRP A 60 -1.30 2.39 -9.18
CA TRP A 60 -1.24 2.56 -7.73
C TRP A 60 -0.96 3.99 -7.25
N PRO A 61 -0.06 4.78 -7.89
CA PRO A 61 0.15 6.18 -7.53
C PRO A 61 -1.11 7.04 -7.63
N LEU A 62 -2.12 6.65 -8.42
CA LEU A 62 -3.39 7.37 -8.46
C LEU A 62 -4.16 7.24 -7.15
N ALA A 63 -4.07 6.10 -6.46
CA ALA A 63 -4.63 5.93 -5.12
C ALA A 63 -3.96 6.88 -4.11
N LEU A 64 -2.63 7.05 -4.23
CA LEU A 64 -1.90 8.04 -3.44
C LEU A 64 -2.34 9.46 -3.76
N VAL A 65 -2.41 9.84 -5.04
CA VAL A 65 -2.89 11.17 -5.45
C VAL A 65 -4.25 11.44 -4.83
N TRP A 66 -5.16 10.47 -4.86
CA TRP A 66 -6.48 10.62 -4.23
C TRP A 66 -6.40 10.74 -2.71
N ALA A 67 -5.49 10.04 -2.03
CA ALA A 67 -5.20 10.26 -0.61
C ALA A 67 -4.70 11.69 -0.32
N PHE A 68 -4.08 12.35 -1.31
CA PHE A 68 -3.59 13.72 -1.20
C PHE A 68 -4.59 14.80 -1.62
N VAL A 69 -5.59 14.45 -2.44
CA VAL A 69 -6.65 15.38 -2.85
C VAL A 69 -7.50 15.74 -1.64
N ASP A 70 -7.51 17.02 -1.28
CA ASP A 70 -8.35 17.53 -0.21
C ASP A 70 -9.82 17.52 -0.67
N VAL A 71 -10.62 16.61 -0.12
CA VAL A 71 -12.06 16.59 -0.33
C VAL A 71 -12.68 17.48 0.74
N PRO A 72 -13.51 18.49 0.36
CA PRO A 72 -14.07 19.44 1.32
C PRO A 72 -14.78 18.72 2.47
N ARG A 73 -14.48 19.15 3.70
CA ARG A 73 -15.07 18.61 4.93
C ARG A 73 -16.59 18.75 4.85
N LYS A 74 -17.32 17.63 4.88
CA LYS A 74 -18.77 17.63 5.17
C LYS A 74 -18.95 18.18 6.58
N GLY A 75 -19.15 19.49 6.69
CA GLY A 75 -19.23 20.20 7.97
C GLY A 75 -19.37 21.71 7.89
N ALA A 76 -19.27 22.35 6.73
CA ALA A 76 -19.53 23.79 6.57
C ALA A 76 -21.02 24.12 6.30
N GLN A 77 -21.96 23.29 6.76
CA GLN A 77 -23.41 23.50 6.59
C GLN A 77 -24.25 23.03 7.80
N GLN A 78 -23.77 23.25 9.02
CA GLN A 78 -24.64 23.24 10.21
C GLN A 78 -24.40 24.49 11.03
#